data_AF-A0A5K1CVF5-F1
#
_entry.id   AF-A0A5K1CVF5-F1
#
_cell.length_a   1.000
_cell.length_b   1.000
_cell.length_c   1.000
_cell.angle_alpha   90.00
_cell.angle_beta   90.00
_cell.angle_gamma   90.00
#
_symmetry.space_group_name_H-M   'P 1'
#
loop_
_entity.id
_entity.type
_entity.pdbx_description
1 polymer ?
#
loop_
_entity_poly.entity_id
_entity_poly.type
_entity_poly.pdbx_seq_one_letter_code
_entity_poly.pdbx_strand_id
1 'polypeptide(L)' 'VTKRVDTPDSAWKDWHWRSEGDLMLNGAFFVPSGSGASNSYAKASSLGAKSSSMVPSMTANAGVLNCRAGAVC' A
#
# COMPACT_ATOMS: atom_id res chain seq x y z
N VAL A 1 -5.09 -8.74 5.48
CA VAL A 1 -4.75 -7.58 4.62
C VAL A 1 -5.56 -7.60 3.34
N THR A 2 -5.59 -8.72 2.61
CA THR A 2 -6.39 -8.88 1.39
C THR A 2 -7.76 -9.50 1.67
N LYS A 3 -8.76 -9.16 0.85
CA LYS A 3 -10.09 -9.80 0.81
C LYS A 3 -10.57 -9.84 -0.64
N ARG A 4 -11.02 -11.00 -1.12
CA ARG A 4 -11.70 -11.15 -2.43
C ARG A 4 -13.19 -11.30 -2.15
N VAL A 5 -14.01 -10.50 -2.83
CA VAL A 5 -15.46 -10.42 -2.57
C VAL A 5 -16.18 -11.11 -3.73
N ASP A 6 -17.03 -12.08 -3.42
CA ASP A 6 -17.94 -12.76 -4.38
C ASP A 6 -17.28 -13.22 -5.69
N THR A 7 -16.01 -13.66 -5.62
CA THR A 7 -15.20 -13.98 -6.80
C THR A 7 -14.64 -15.41 -6.68
N PRO A 8 -14.84 -16.27 -7.69
CA PRO A 8 -14.29 -17.62 -7.68
C PRO A 8 -12.77 -17.62 -7.85
N ASP A 9 -12.13 -18.69 -7.37
CA ASP A 9 -10.68 -18.91 -7.46
C ASP A 9 -10.11 -18.79 -8.87
N SER A 10 -10.86 -19.26 -9.87
CA SER A 10 -10.46 -19.17 -11.27
C SER A 10 -10.35 -17.74 -11.78
N ALA A 11 -11.06 -16.79 -11.17
CA ALA A 11 -11.08 -15.40 -11.61
C ALA A 11 -10.04 -14.55 -10.87
N TRP A 12 -9.95 -14.67 -9.54
CA TRP A 12 -9.04 -13.80 -8.80
C TRP A 12 -7.58 -14.22 -8.90
N LYS A 13 -7.29 -15.50 -9.20
CA LYS A 13 -5.90 -16.00 -9.30
C LYS A 13 -5.10 -15.32 -10.39
N ASP A 14 -5.76 -14.79 -11.41
CA ASP A 14 -5.12 -14.05 -12.50
C ASP A 14 -4.92 -12.56 -12.19
N TRP A 15 -5.47 -12.06 -11.08
CA TRP A 15 -5.26 -10.66 -10.68
C TRP A 15 -3.85 -10.45 -10.12
N HIS A 16 -3.14 -9.43 -10.61
CA HIS A 16 -1.79 -9.11 -10.15
C HIS A 16 -1.78 -8.35 -8.81
N TRP A 17 -2.14 -9.03 -7.72
CA TRP A 17 -2.06 -8.49 -6.37
C TRP A 17 -0.69 -8.80 -5.76
N ARG A 18 0.05 -7.76 -5.38
CA ARG A 18 1.43 -7.85 -4.91
C ARG A 18 1.63 -7.12 -3.58
N SER A 19 2.57 -7.62 -2.78
CA SER A 19 3.06 -7.01 -1.55
C SER A 19 4.59 -7.09 -1.59
N GLU A 20 5.26 -5.94 -1.44
CA GLU A 20 6.71 -5.81 -1.53
C GLU A 20 7.16 -4.72 -0.55
N GLY A 21 8.09 -5.04 0.36
CA GLY A 21 8.56 -4.10 1.38
C GLY A 21 7.59 -3.84 2.54
N ASP A 22 6.43 -4.48 2.55
CA ASP A 22 5.42 -4.34 3.61
C ASP A 22 5.87 -5.02 4.92
N LEU A 23 5.58 -4.37 6.05
CA LEU A 23 5.78 -4.93 7.38
C LEU A 23 4.48 -5.53 7.90
N MET A 24 4.48 -6.84 8.15
CA MET A 24 3.35 -7.56 8.71
C MET A 24 3.58 -7.85 10.19
N LEU A 25 2.72 -7.33 11.07
CA LEU A 25 2.79 -7.52 12.52
C LEU A 25 1.55 -8.26 13.03
N ASN A 26 1.66 -8.91 14.19
CA ASN A 26 0.53 -9.56 14.88
C ASN A 26 -0.24 -10.59 14.01
N GLY A 27 0.48 -11.37 13.21
CA GLY A 27 -0.13 -12.39 12.34
C GLY A 27 -0.84 -11.84 11.10
N ALA A 28 -0.64 -10.56 10.77
CA ALA A 28 -1.08 -10.04 9.48
C ALA A 28 -0.39 -10.80 8.33
N PHE A 29 -1.11 -11.02 7.23
CA PHE A 29 -0.56 -11.64 6.03
C PHE A 29 -1.27 -11.11 4.78
N PHE A 30 -0.57 -11.24 3.65
CA PHE A 30 -1.03 -10.91 2.32
C PHE A 30 -1.07 -12.18 1.45
N VAL A 31 -2.14 -12.36 0.69
CA VAL A 31 -2.26 -13.48 -0.25
C VAL A 31 -2.06 -12.96 -1.68
N PRO A 32 -0.89 -13.19 -2.30
CA PRO A 32 -0.61 -12.72 -3.67
C PRO A 32 -1.35 -13.56 -4.73
N SER A 33 -1.41 -13.01 -5.94
CA SER A 33 -1.96 -13.67 -7.13
C SER A 33 -1.36 -13.06 -8.42
N GLY A 34 -1.61 -13.70 -9.56
CA GLY A 34 -1.06 -13.34 -10.86
C GLY A 34 0.39 -13.78 -11.05
N SER A 35 0.96 -13.50 -12.22
CA SER A 35 2.31 -13.94 -12.62
C SER A 35 3.46 -13.06 -12.08
N GLY A 36 3.24 -12.33 -10.99
CA GLY A 36 4.23 -11.41 -10.43
C GLY A 36 4.36 -10.12 -11.25
N ALA A 37 5.53 -9.47 -11.17
CA ALA A 37 5.80 -8.16 -11.79
C ALA A 37 6.47 -8.28 -13.15
N SER A 38 6.00 -7.53 -14.16
CA SER A 38 6.85 -7.14 -15.29
C SER A 38 7.60 -5.84 -14.95
N ASN A 39 8.90 -5.77 -15.26
CA ASN A 39 9.79 -4.62 -14.96
C ASN A 39 9.50 -3.40 -15.86
N SER A 40 8.26 -2.91 -15.92
CA SER A 40 7.82 -2.05 -17.04
C SER A 40 7.32 -0.65 -16.65
N TYR A 41 7.70 -0.12 -15.50
CA TYR A 41 7.46 1.30 -15.21
C TYR A 41 8.80 2.02 -15.10
N ALA A 42 9.14 2.80 -16.13
CA ALA A 42 10.21 3.77 -16.03
C ALA A 42 9.92 4.69 -14.84
N LYS A 43 10.94 4.98 -14.01
CA LYS A 43 10.79 5.91 -12.87
C LYS A 43 10.45 7.30 -13.40
N ALA A 44 9.17 7.59 -13.56
CA ALA A 44 8.68 8.92 -13.84
C ALA A 44 8.80 9.73 -12.55
N SER A 45 9.92 10.45 -12.39
CA SER A 45 10.16 11.47 -11.35
C SER A 45 10.01 11.03 -9.88
N SER A 46 10.03 9.73 -9.57
CA SER A 46 9.75 9.22 -8.23
C SER A 46 11.01 8.89 -7.41
N LEU A 47 11.00 9.31 -6.14
CA LEU A 47 11.88 8.74 -5.11
C LEU A 47 11.55 7.26 -4.93
N GLY A 48 12.56 6.43 -4.63
CA GLY A 48 12.34 5.04 -4.29
C GLY A 48 11.41 4.89 -3.09
N ALA A 49 10.66 3.78 -3.03
CA ALA A 49 9.84 3.46 -1.87
C ALA A 49 10.71 3.47 -0.60
N LYS A 50 10.19 4.12 0.44
CA LYS A 50 10.82 4.16 1.76
C LYS A 50 10.49 2.87 2.51
N SER A 51 11.38 2.45 3.41
CA SER A 51 11.15 1.31 4.32
C SER A 51 9.81 1.44 5.04
N SER A 52 9.08 0.33 5.18
CA SER A 52 7.84 0.24 5.95
C SER A 52 8.00 0.68 7.41
N SER A 53 9.21 0.61 7.96
CA SER A 53 9.52 1.14 9.29
C SER A 53 9.33 2.66 9.44
N MET A 54 9.32 3.42 8.34
CA MET A 54 9.06 4.87 8.35
C MET A 54 7.57 5.23 8.24
N VAL A 55 6.69 4.26 7.95
CA VAL A 55 5.25 4.53 7.81
C VAL A 55 4.65 5.24 9.03
N PRO A 56 4.97 4.86 10.29
CA PRO A 56 4.43 5.54 11.47
C PRO A 56 4.77 7.05 11.51
N SER A 57 6.01 7.44 11.18
CA SER A 57 6.40 8.85 11.19
C SER A 57 5.85 9.61 9.99
N MET A 58 5.84 8.97 8.81
CA MET A 58 5.32 9.58 7.57
C MET A 58 3.82 9.89 7.64
N THR A 59 3.05 9.10 8.39
CA THR A 59 1.60 9.23 8.50
C THR A 59 1.14 9.85 9.82
N ALA A 60 2.08 10.24 10.70
CA ALA A 60 1.77 10.77 12.04
C ALA A 60 0.85 12.00 12.02
N ASN A 61 0.91 12.82 10.97
CA ASN A 61 0.10 14.03 10.81
C ASN A 61 -0.94 13.90 9.68
N ALA A 62 -1.29 12.68 9.26
CA ALA A 62 -2.31 12.47 8.24
C ALA A 62 -3.70 12.86 8.78
N GLY A 63 -4.50 13.53 7.97
CA GLY A 63 -5.84 14.02 8.33
C GLY A 63 -5.98 15.53 8.13
N VAL A 64 -7.08 16.08 8.62
CA VAL A 64 -7.31 17.53 8.57
C VAL A 64 -6.31 18.25 9.47
N LEU A 65 -5.91 19.45 9.06
CA LEU A 65 -5.18 20.34 9.95
C LEU A 65 -6.09 20.78 11.10
N ASN A 66 -5.52 20.94 12.29
CA ASN A 66 -6.23 21.51 13.45
C ASN A 66 -6.36 23.03 13.28
N CYS A 67 -7.24 23.43 12.36
CA CYS A 67 -7.52 24.81 12.02
C CYS A 67 -8.30 25.53 13.12
N ARG A 68 -7.94 26.78 13.39
CA ARG A 68 -8.69 27.69 14.24
C ARG A 68 -8.96 28.98 13.47
N ALA A 69 -10.10 29.62 13.72
CA ALA A 69 -10.42 30.90 13.10
C ALA A 69 -9.28 31.91 13.33
N GLY A 70 -8.75 32.49 12.25
CA GLY A 70 -7.63 33.43 12.28
C GLY A 70 -6.23 32.81 12.20
N ALA A 71 -6.07 31.48 12.11
CA ALA A 71 -4.78 30.83 11.87
C ALA A 71 -4.62 30.42 10.40
N VAL A 72 -3.40 30.54 9.85
CA VAL A 72 -3.08 29.99 8.54
C VAL A 72 -2.93 28.48 8.68
N CYS A 73 -3.88 27.81 8.06
CA CYS A 73 -3.94 26.41 7.68
C CYS A 73 -4.76 26.41 6.36
#